data_AF-A0A4Y2D6N0-F1
#
_entry.id   AF-A0A4Y2D6N0-F1
#
_cell.length_a   1.000
_cell.length_b   1.000
_cell.length_c   1.000
_cell.angle_alpha   90.00
_cell.angle_beta   90.00
_cell.angle_gamma   90.00
#
_symmetry.space_group_name_H-M   'P 1'
#
loop_
_entity.id
_entity.type
_entity.pdbx_description
1 polymer ?
#
loop_
_entity_poly.entity_id
_entity_poly.type
_entity_poly.pdbx_seq_one_letter_code
_entity_poly.pdbx_strand_id
1 'polypeptide(L)'
;MLVKRFWRVTELSHTPYSPDLSPQDFSLFPKFKVALKGRRFIDITHIQAAVAQKWKALPVDEFSRAFDDLYTRCQRFIVYDGDYFEVL
;
A
#
# COMPACT_ATOMS: atom_id res chain seq x y z
N MET A 1 17.03 7.23 2.57
CA MET A 1 16.31 7.35 1.29
C MET A 1 17.06 8.33 0.39
N LEU A 2 17.51 7.89 -0.78
CA LEU A 2 18.11 8.76 -1.79
C LEU A 2 17.05 9.17 -2.79
N VAL A 3 17.06 10.43 -3.19
CA VAL A 3 16.08 11.01 -4.11
C VAL A 3 16.75 11.23 -5.46
N LYS A 4 16.18 10.63 -6.52
CA LYS A 4 16.62 10.84 -7.91
C LYS A 4 15.55 11.63 -8.66
N ARG A 5 15.96 12.55 -9.53
CA ARG A 5 15.04 13.39 -10.30
C ARG A 5 15.07 12.99 -11.76
N PHE A 6 13.94 12.48 -12.27
CA PHE A 6 13.76 12.12 -13.67
C PHE A 6 12.51 12.82 -14.20
N TRP A 7 12.63 13.57 -15.30
CA TRP A 7 11.50 14.23 -15.98
C TRP A 7 10.51 14.96 -15.03
N ARG A 8 11.04 15.83 -14.15
CA ARG A 8 10.31 16.59 -13.11
C ARG A 8 9.62 15.78 -12.01
N VAL A 9 9.71 14.45 -12.03
CA VAL A 9 9.25 13.58 -10.94
C VAL A 9 10.42 13.29 -10.00
N THR A 10 10.12 13.31 -8.71
CA THR A 10 11.04 12.96 -7.63
C THR A 10 10.81 11.49 -7.28
N GLU A 11 11.76 10.63 -7.62
CA GLU A 11 11.71 9.21 -7.29
C GLU A 11 12.23 8.98 -5.86
N LEU A 12 11.43 8.30 -5.06
CA LEU A 12 11.82 7.83 -3.74
C LEU A 12 12.54 6.48 -3.88
N SER A 13 13.77 6.37 -3.36
CA SER A 13 14.47 5.09 -3.32
C SER A 13 13.65 4.06 -2.54
N HIS A 14 13.34 2.93 -3.18
CA HIS A 14 12.68 1.79 -2.56
C HIS A 14 13.67 0.62 -2.49
N THR A 15 13.75 -0.03 -1.32
CA THR A 15 14.57 -1.21 -1.12
C THR A 15 13.91 -2.43 -1.79
N PRO A 16 14.70 -3.35 -2.38
CA PRO A 16 14.15 -4.58 -2.93
C PRO A 16 13.41 -5.38 -1.85
N TYR A 17 12.29 -6.00 -2.24
CA TYR A 17 11.49 -6.88 -1.37
C TYR A 17 10.93 -6.22 -0.11
N SER A 18 10.68 -4.91 -0.08
CA SER A 18 10.12 -4.24 1.12
C SER A 18 8.63 -3.87 0.97
N PRO A 19 7.68 -4.84 0.92
CA PRO A 19 6.25 -4.52 0.94
C PRO A 19 5.83 -3.82 2.25
N ASP A 20 6.60 -4.00 3.32
CA ASP A 20 6.55 -3.27 4.57
C ASP A 20 6.93 -1.77 4.45
N LEU A 21 7.29 -1.31 3.25
CA LEU A 21 7.50 0.11 2.93
C LEU A 21 6.65 0.58 1.74
N SER A 22 5.66 -0.20 1.32
CA SER A 22 4.78 0.11 0.18
C SER A 22 3.33 0.34 0.65
N PRO A 23 2.80 1.58 0.65
CA PRO A 23 1.44 1.91 1.10
C PRO A 23 0.33 1.06 0.50
N GLN A 24 0.53 0.63 -0.75
CA GLN A 24 -0.39 -0.27 -1.45
C GLN A 24 -0.46 -1.64 -0.77
N ASP A 25 0.70 -2.22 -0.46
CA ASP A 25 0.81 -3.60 0.02
C ASP A 25 0.38 -3.76 1.48
N PHE A 26 0.73 -2.80 2.34
CA PHE A 26 0.42 -2.92 3.77
C PHE A 26 -0.91 -2.32 4.21
N SER A 27 -1.45 -1.35 3.48
CA SER A 27 -2.66 -0.64 3.90
C SER A 27 -3.82 -0.88 2.94
N LEU A 28 -3.65 -0.56 1.66
CA LEU A 28 -4.78 -0.50 0.72
C LEU A 28 -5.22 -1.91 0.26
N PHE A 29 -4.30 -2.74 -0.23
CA PHE A 29 -4.62 -4.08 -0.72
C PHE A 29 -5.23 -5.01 0.34
N PRO A 30 -4.78 -5.03 1.61
CA PRO A 30 -5.44 -5.80 2.65
C PRO A 30 -6.92 -5.46 2.79
N LYS A 31 -7.29 -4.17 2.73
CA LYS A 31 -8.70 -3.71 2.81
C LYS A 31 -9.52 -4.23 1.63
N PHE A 32 -8.98 -4.17 0.42
CA PHE A 32 -9.64 -4.73 -0.76
C PHE A 32 -9.76 -6.25 -0.68
N LYS A 33 -8.69 -6.94 -0.28
CA LYS A 33 -8.67 -8.39 -0.12
C LYS A 33 -9.73 -8.84 0.89
N VAL A 34 -9.86 -8.16 2.04
CA VAL A 34 -10.90 -8.43 3.03
C VAL A 34 -12.30 -8.20 2.45
N ALA A 35 -12.51 -7.07 1.78
CA ALA A 35 -13.82 -6.73 1.21
C ALA A 35 -14.29 -7.70 0.11
N LEU A 36 -13.34 -8.28 -0.64
CA LEU A 36 -13.59 -9.20 -1.74
C LEU A 36 -13.51 -10.68 -1.31
N LYS A 37 -13.02 -10.96 -0.11
CA LYS A 37 -12.83 -12.31 0.42
C LYS A 37 -14.15 -13.10 0.38
N GLY A 38 -14.08 -14.33 -0.11
CA GLY A 38 -15.22 -15.24 -0.17
C GLY A 38 -16.26 -14.93 -1.25
N ARG A 39 -16.12 -13.83 -1.99
CA ARG A 39 -16.99 -13.52 -3.12
C ARG A 39 -16.53 -14.29 -4.37
N ARG A 40 -17.49 -14.86 -5.10
CA ARG A 40 -17.26 -15.41 -6.43
C ARG A 40 -17.80 -14.44 -7.47
N PHE A 41 -16.99 -14.15 -8.48
CA PHE A 41 -17.37 -13.32 -9.62
C PHE A 41 -17.48 -14.22 -10.84
N ILE A 42 -18.50 -13.98 -11.66
CA ILE A 42 -18.80 -14.80 -12.83
C ILE A 42 -17.81 -14.49 -13.97
N ASP A 43 -17.39 -13.24 -14.08
CA ASP A 43 -16.47 -12.76 -15.10
C ASP A 43 -15.57 -11.61 -14.58
N ILE A 44 -14.69 -11.12 -15.45
CA ILE A 44 -13.75 -10.04 -15.16
C ILE A 44 -14.46 -8.68 -14.98
N THR A 45 -15.56 -8.43 -15.68
CA THR A 45 -16.25 -7.13 -15.62
C THR A 45 -16.89 -6.93 -14.25
N HIS A 46 -17.45 -7.98 -13.66
CA HIS A 46 -18.02 -7.94 -12.31
C HIS A 46 -16.96 -7.67 -11.24
N ILE A 47 -15.78 -8.29 -11.30
CA ILE A 47 -14.71 -8.01 -10.32
C ILE A 47 -14.14 -6.59 -10.51
N GLN A 48 -13.97 -6.12 -11.75
CA GLN A 48 -13.53 -4.75 -12.02
C GLN A 48 -14.52 -3.72 -11.46
N ALA A 49 -15.82 -3.93 -11.66
CA ALA A 49 -16.86 -3.05 -11.12
C ALA A 49 -16.86 -3.06 -9.57
N ALA A 50 -16.75 -4.22 -8.94
CA ALA A 50 -16.70 -4.35 -7.48
C ALA A 50 -15.47 -3.66 -6.88
N VAL A 51 -14.29 -3.84 -7.49
CA VAL A 51 -13.05 -3.17 -7.10
C VAL A 51 -13.21 -1.66 -7.27
N ALA A 52 -13.65 -1.18 -8.43
CA ALA A 52 -13.83 0.25 -8.70
C ALA A 52 -14.82 0.92 -7.74
N GLN A 53 -15.92 0.24 -7.40
CA GLN A 53 -16.87 0.72 -6.40
C GLN A 53 -16.20 0.86 -5.02
N LYS A 54 -15.39 -0.11 -4.61
CA LYS A 54 -14.66 -0.05 -3.34
C LYS A 54 -13.62 1.07 -3.33
N TRP A 55 -12.92 1.30 -4.44
CA TRP A 55 -11.98 2.43 -4.57
C TRP A 55 -12.70 3.77 -4.45
N LYS A 56 -13.84 3.96 -5.11
CA LYS A 56 -14.63 5.21 -5.03
C LYS A 56 -15.22 5.45 -3.65
N ALA A 57 -15.47 4.39 -2.88
CA ALA A 57 -15.99 4.48 -1.53
C ALA A 57 -14.90 4.70 -0.46
N LEU A 58 -13.62 4.63 -0.84
CA LEU A 58 -12.51 4.82 0.10
C LEU A 58 -12.45 6.30 0.52
N PRO A 59 -12.55 6.63 1.83
CA PRO A 59 -12.40 8.00 2.29
C PRO A 59 -11.00 8.54 1.98
N VAL A 60 -10.91 9.84 1.65
CA VAL A 60 -9.62 10.51 1.41
C VAL A 60 -8.71 10.39 2.63
N ASP A 61 -9.26 10.53 3.84
CA ASP A 61 -8.49 10.40 5.08
C ASP A 61 -7.84 9.03 5.24
N GLU A 62 -8.48 7.97 4.73
CA GLU A 62 -7.94 6.61 4.79
C GLU A 62 -6.72 6.44 3.87
N PHE A 63 -6.72 7.16 2.75
CA PHE A 63 -5.56 7.23 1.86
C PHE A 63 -4.44 8.05 2.49
N SER A 64 -4.75 9.20 3.08
CA SER A 64 -3.78 10.05 3.79
C SER A 64 -3.10 9.30 4.95
N ARG A 65 -3.88 8.56 5.75
CA ARG A 65 -3.36 7.72 6.84
C ARG A 65 -2.31 6.70 6.38
N ALA A 66 -2.46 6.14 5.17
CA ALA A 66 -1.47 5.21 4.64
C ALA A 66 -0.09 5.86 4.45
N PHE A 67 -0.02 7.16 4.21
CA PHE A 67 1.24 7.90 4.13
C PHE A 67 1.79 8.27 5.52
N ASP A 68 0.92 8.58 6.49
CA ASP A 68 1.34 8.78 7.88
C ASP A 68 1.92 7.47 8.46
N ASP A 69 1.27 6.34 8.18
CA ASP A 69 1.75 5.01 8.55
C ASP A 69 3.06 4.68 7.85
N LEU A 70 3.24 5.08 6.58
CA LEU A 70 4.50 4.90 5.86
C LEU A 70 5.64 5.58 6.60
N TYR A 71 5.45 6.82 7.07
CA TYR A 71 6.48 7.52 7.84
C TYR A 71 6.88 6.73 9.09
N THR A 72 5.89 6.28 9.87
CA THR A 72 6.12 5.47 11.07
C THR A 72 6.83 4.15 10.76
N ARG A 73 6.46 3.50 9.65
CA ARG A 73 7.07 2.24 9.19
C ARG A 73 8.51 2.44 8.72
N CYS A 74 8.81 3.56 8.06
CA CYS A 74 10.18 3.93 7.72
C CYS A 74 11.05 4.12 8.98
N GLN A 75 10.50 4.70 10.06
CA GLN A 75 11.22 4.80 11.33
C GLN A 75 11.50 3.42 11.93
N ARG A 76 10.53 2.50 11.88
CA ARG A 76 10.74 1.12 12.33
C ARG A 76 11.80 0.42 11.50
N PHE A 77 11.78 0.55 10.18
CA PHE A 77 12.80 -0.03 9.30
C PHE A 77 14.22 0.40 9.69
N ILE A 78 14.41 1.65 10.10
CA ILE A 78 15.70 2.14 10.62
C ILE A 78 16.04 1.48 11.97
N VAL A 79 15.08 1.36 12.88
CA VAL A 79 15.28 0.73 14.20
C VAL A 79 15.64 -0.76 14.09
N TYR A 80 15.07 -1.46 13.12
CA TYR A 80 15.34 -2.88 12.86
C TYR A 80 16.53 -3.11 11.91
N ASP A 81 17.35 -2.08 11.64
CA ASP A 81 18.53 -2.16 10.75
C ASP A 81 18.22 -2.76 9.35
N GLY A 82 17.01 -2.49 8.86
CA GLY A 82 16.53 -3.00 7.57
C GLY A 82 15.89 -4.39 7.60
N ASP A 83 15.78 -5.03 8.76
CA ASP A 83 15.03 -6.28 8.92
C ASP A 83 13.51 -6.06 8.89
N TYR A 84 12.78 -7.11 8.49
CA TYR A 84 11.32 -7.13 8.52
C TYR A 84 10.78 -7.04 9.95
N PHE A 85 9.80 -6.18 10.15
CA PHE A 85 9.20 -5.91 11.47
C PHE A 85 7.71 -6.26 11.56
N GLU A 86 7.13 -6.93 10.56
CA GLU A 86 5.72 -7.35 10.57
C GLU A 86 5.48 -8.73 11.21
N VAL A 87 6.49 -9.33 11.84
CA VAL A 87 6.40 -10.65 12.47
C VAL A 87 6.37 -10.51 13.99
N LEU A 88 5.29 -9.95 14.53
CA LEU A 88 4.84 -10.14 15.93
C LEU A 88 3.31 -10.05 16.00
#